data_AF-A0A1G0NAI4-F1
#
_entry.id   AF-A0A1G0NAI4-F1
#
_cell.length_a   1.000
_cell.length_b   1.000
_cell.length_c   1.000
_cell.angle_alpha   90.00
_cell.angle_beta   90.00
_cell.angle_gamma   90.00
#
_symmetry.space_group_name_H-M   'P 1'
#
loop_
_entity.id
_entity.type
_entity.pdbx_description
1 polymer ?
#
loop_
_entity_poly.entity_id
_entity_poly.type
_entity_poly.pdbx_seq_one_letter_code
_entity_poly.pdbx_strand_id
1 'polypeptide(L)'
;MIFVDTNVLMYAVGGDHPLREDARFFFEEALERRERLVTSAEVLQELLHALSPGEPAGDPGRGAHAGLLHLACCRRREVAEIKTFDRGLVAAFRQP
;
A
#
# COMPACT_ATOMS: atom_id res chain seq x y z
N MET A 1 -2.68 -10.64 10.12
CA MET A 1 -2.96 -10.41 8.68
C MET A 1 -2.62 -8.96 8.40
N ILE A 2 -1.75 -8.72 7.42
CA ILE A 2 -1.19 -7.40 7.13
C ILE A 2 -1.76 -6.89 5.81
N PHE A 3 -2.38 -5.72 5.81
CA PHE A 3 -2.81 -5.05 4.59
C PHE A 3 -1.64 -4.29 3.97
N VAL A 4 -1.42 -4.50 2.68
CA VAL A 4 -0.35 -3.84 1.91
C VAL A 4 -0.96 -2.75 1.04
N ASP A 5 -0.56 -1.51 1.31
CA ASP A 5 -0.98 -0.31 0.60
C ASP A 5 -0.28 -0.13 -0.75
N THR A 6 -0.82 0.72 -1.62
CA THR A 6 -0.32 0.89 -2.98
C THR A 6 1.11 1.42 -3.02
N ASN A 7 1.46 2.37 -2.15
CA ASN A 7 2.81 2.95 -2.15
C ASN A 7 3.92 1.91 -1.87
N VAL A 8 3.65 0.88 -1.06
CA VAL A 8 4.61 -0.18 -0.76
C VAL A 8 4.87 -1.02 -2.01
N LEU A 9 3.81 -1.40 -2.73
CA LEU A 9 3.94 -2.14 -3.98
C LEU A 9 4.66 -1.30 -5.04
N MET A 10 4.23 -0.04 -5.23
CA MET A 10 4.86 0.88 -6.18
C MET A 10 6.36 1.03 -5.94
N TYR A 11 6.80 1.18 -4.69
CA TYR A 11 8.23 1.32 -4.39
C TYR A 11 9.00 0.01 -4.57
N ALA A 12 8.38 -1.14 -4.31
CA ALA A 12 9.03 -2.43 -4.47
C ALA A 12 9.26 -2.79 -5.95
N VAL A 13 8.27 -2.53 -6.82
CA VAL A 13 8.29 -2.94 -8.24
C VAL A 13 8.55 -1.81 -9.24
N GLY A 14 8.36 -0.55 -8.85
CA GLY A 14 8.51 0.62 -9.73
C GLY A 14 9.97 1.02 -9.98
N GLY A 15 10.14 2.24 -10.50
CA GLY A 15 11.45 2.82 -10.81
C GLY A 15 12.32 3.11 -9.58
N ASP A 16 13.40 3.87 -9.77
CA ASP A 16 14.27 4.29 -8.67
C ASP A 16 13.50 5.13 -7.64
N HIS A 17 13.54 4.71 -6.37
CA HIS A 17 12.92 5.41 -5.25
C HIS A 17 13.73 5.18 -3.96
N PRO A 18 13.90 6.20 -3.09
CA PRO A 18 14.66 6.06 -1.83
C PRO A 18 14.15 4.96 -0.89
N LEU A 19 12.84 4.68 -0.90
CA LEU A 19 12.21 3.68 -0.03
C LEU A 19 12.09 2.29 -0.69
N ARG A 20 12.72 2.07 -1.85
CA ARG A 20 12.61 0.80 -2.59
C ARG A 20 13.15 -0.38 -1.79
N GLU A 21 14.31 -0.22 -1.16
CA GLU A 21 14.95 -1.28 -0.38
C GLU A 21 14.11 -1.63 0.85
N ASP A 22 13.62 -0.62 1.58
CA ASP A 22 12.70 -0.82 2.71
C ASP A 22 11.41 -1.55 2.32
N ALA A 23 10.88 -1.26 1.12
CA ALA A 23 9.69 -1.92 0.61
C ALA A 23 9.95 -3.39 0.26
N ARG A 24 11.09 -3.70 -0.36
CA ARG A 24 11.49 -5.08 -0.71
C ARG A 24 11.80 -5.90 0.54
N PHE A 25 12.57 -5.33 1.47
CA PHE A 25 12.90 -5.96 2.74
C PHE A 25 11.66 -6.36 3.53
N PHE A 26 10.60 -5.53 3.51
CA PHE A 26 9.32 -5.91 4.12
C PHE A 26 8.72 -7.19 3.52
N PHE A 27 8.74 -7.37 2.19
CA PHE A 27 8.20 -8.58 1.57
C PHE A 27 9.08 -9.80 1.84
N GLU A 28 10.40 -9.63 1.88
CA GLU A 28 11.36 -10.68 2.23
C GLU A 28 11.12 -11.18 3.66
N GLU A 29 11.06 -10.28 4.64
CA GLU A 29 10.75 -10.62 6.04
C GLU A 29 9.38 -11.29 6.18
N ALA A 30 8.34 -10.77 5.51
CA ALA A 30 7.01 -11.34 5.55
C ALA A 30 6.98 -12.78 4.98
N LEU A 31 7.77 -13.04 3.94
CA LEU A 31 7.92 -14.38 3.37
C LEU A 31 8.60 -15.33 4.35
N GLU A 32 9.70 -14.92 4.97
CA GLU A 32 10.42 -15.71 5.96
C GLU A 32 9.55 -16.04 7.18
N ARG A 33 8.79 -15.05 7.67
CA ARG A 33 7.89 -15.18 8.82
C ARG A 33 6.57 -15.87 8.48
N ARG A 34 6.31 -16.16 7.20
CA ARG A 34 5.05 -16.71 6.68
C ARG A 34 3.84 -15.87 7.09
N GLU A 35 4.00 -14.56 7.05
CA GLU A 35 2.94 -13.63 7.39
C GLU A 35 1.87 -13.59 6.29
N ARG A 36 0.61 -13.56 6.71
CA ARG A 36 -0.51 -13.44 5.78
C ARG A 36 -0.66 -11.99 5.32
N LEU A 37 -0.20 -11.73 4.11
CA LEU A 37 -0.39 -10.45 3.41
C LEU A 37 -1.73 -10.43 2.65
N VAL A 38 -2.41 -9.30 2.66
CA VAL A 38 -3.60 -9.03 1.86
C VAL A 38 -3.53 -7.64 1.25
N THR A 39 -4.27 -7.42 0.17
CA THR A 39 -4.47 -6.09 -0.41
C THR A 39 -5.89 -6.01 -0.98
N SER A 40 -6.28 -4.87 -1.55
CA SER A 40 -7.60 -4.66 -2.14
C SER A 40 -7.54 -4.60 -3.68
N ALA A 41 -8.71 -4.72 -4.31
CA ALA A 41 -8.83 -4.46 -5.75
C ALA A 41 -8.50 -3.00 -6.10
N GLU A 42 -8.82 -2.05 -5.20
CA GLU A 42 -8.49 -0.62 -5.39
C GLU A 42 -6.97 -0.41 -5.44
N VAL A 43 -6.22 -1.02 -4.51
CA VAL A 43 -4.75 -0.96 -4.50
C VAL A 43 -4.19 -1.49 -5.82
N LEU A 44 -4.74 -2.59 -6.33
CA LEU A 44 -4.32 -3.15 -7.61
C LEU A 44 -4.65 -2.21 -8.78
N GLN A 45 -5.83 -1.59 -8.80
CA GLN A 45 -6.22 -0.64 -9.84
C GLN A 45 -5.31 0.60 -9.85
N GLU A 46 -4.99 1.13 -8.68
CA GLU A 46 -4.07 2.26 -8.52
C GLU A 46 -2.65 1.90 -8.95
N LEU A 47 -2.16 0.71 -8.58
CA LEU A 47 -0.84 0.21 -9.01
C LEU A 47 -0.76 0.06 -10.54
N LEU A 48 -1.76 -0.59 -11.15
CA LEU A 48 -1.80 -0.78 -12.60
C LEU A 48 -1.84 0.56 -13.32
N HIS A 49 -2.61 1.51 -12.81
CA HIS A 49 -2.67 2.85 -13.38
C HIS A 49 -1.33 3.57 -13.27
N ALA A 50 -0.67 3.52 -12.10
CA ALA A 50 0.62 4.17 -11.89
C ALA A 50 1.78 3.56 -12.69
N LEU A 51 1.71 2.26 -13.00
CA LEU A 51 2.70 1.58 -13.84
C LEU A 51 2.34 1.63 -15.34
N SER A 52 1.17 2.14 -15.71
CA SER A 52 0.75 2.21 -17.11
C SER A 52 1.58 3.25 -17.88
N PRO A 53 2.23 2.87 -18.98
CA PRO A 53 3.02 3.79 -19.78
C PRO A 53 2.12 4.82 -20.47
N GLY A 54 2.48 6.10 -20.38
CA GLY A 54 1.81 7.20 -21.12
C GLY A 54 0.87 8.07 -20.29
N GLU A 55 0.60 7.72 -19.04
CA GLU A 55 -0.09 8.61 -18.09
C GLU A 55 0.94 9.49 -17.35
N PRO A 56 0.74 10.82 -17.27
CA PRO A 56 1.64 11.68 -16.52
C PRO A 56 1.65 11.25 -15.04
N ALA A 57 2.84 10.94 -14.54
CA ALA A 57 3.05 10.64 -13.13
C ALA A 57 2.64 11.86 -12.29
N GLY A 58 1.48 11.78 -11.65
CA GLY A 58 1.09 12.71 -10.59
C GLY A 58 -0.14 13.55 -10.88
N ASP A 59 -1.31 12.92 -10.96
CA ASP A 59 -2.49 13.56 -10.37
C ASP A 59 -2.41 13.35 -8.84
N PRO A 60 -2.02 14.36 -8.05
CA PRO A 60 -1.78 14.23 -6.61
C PRO A 60 -3.08 14.00 -5.82
N GLY A 61 -4.25 14.09 -6.46
CA GLY A 61 -5.56 13.96 -5.82
C GLY A 61 -6.10 12.54 -5.66
N ARG A 62 -5.48 11.52 -6.29
CA ARG A 62 -6.07 10.17 -6.40
C ARG A 62 -5.83 9.26 -5.18
N GLY A 63 -4.68 9.37 -4.51
CA GLY A 63 -4.39 8.57 -3.30
C GLY A 63 -5.22 8.96 -2.07
N ALA A 64 -5.71 10.20 -1.99
CA ALA A 64 -6.44 10.71 -0.82
C ALA A 64 -7.85 10.09 -0.66
N HIS A 65 -8.47 9.63 -1.76
CA HIS A 65 -9.80 9.01 -1.73
C HIS A 65 -9.73 7.50 -1.47
N ALA A 66 -8.62 6.84 -1.85
CA ALA A 66 -8.38 5.43 -1.59
C ALA A 66 -8.12 5.13 -0.10
N GLY A 67 -7.51 6.07 0.64
CA GLY A 67 -7.19 5.89 2.06
C GLY A 67 -8.39 5.52 2.94
N LEU A 68 -9.55 6.17 2.75
CA LEU A 68 -10.77 5.83 3.49
C LEU A 68 -11.34 4.47 3.10
N LEU A 69 -11.28 4.10 1.82
CA LEU A 69 -11.72 2.79 1.35
C LEU A 69 -10.82 1.67 1.90
N HIS A 70 -9.51 1.90 1.94
CA HIS A 70 -8.53 0.98 2.54
C HIS A 70 -8.83 0.78 4.02
N LEU A 71 -9.02 1.86 4.77
CA LEU A 71 -9.39 1.80 6.18
C LEU A 71 -10.70 1.04 6.42
N ALA A 72 -11.75 1.34 5.65
CA ALA A 72 -13.04 0.65 5.77
C ALA A 72 -12.90 -0.85 5.47
N CYS A 73 -12.14 -1.23 4.43
CA CYS A 73 -11.87 -2.61 4.08
C CYS A 73 -11.07 -3.33 5.18
N CYS A 74 -10.06 -2.67 5.74
CA CYS A 74 -9.25 -3.20 6.83
C CYS A 74 -10.09 -3.46 8.07
N ARG A 75 -10.91 -2.48 8.49
CA ARG A 75 -11.80 -2.62 9.66
C ARG A 75 -12.81 -3.75 9.45
N ARG A 76 -13.47 -3.82 8.29
CA ARG A 76 -14.48 -4.86 8.00
C ARG A 76 -13.89 -6.28 7.97
N ARG A 77 -12.60 -6.43 7.66
CA ARG A 77 -11.91 -7.73 7.56
C ARG A 77 -11.00 -8.03 8.74
N GLU A 78 -11.08 -7.22 9.81
CA GLU A 78 -10.27 -7.39 11.02
C GLU A 78 -8.77 -7.49 10.71
N VAL A 79 -8.30 -6.65 9.78
CA VAL A 79 -6.88 -6.53 9.48
C VAL A 79 -6.19 -5.99 10.73
N ALA A 80 -5.17 -6.70 11.21
CA ALA A 80 -4.45 -6.34 12.43
C ALA A 80 -3.44 -5.22 12.21
N GLU A 81 -2.87 -5.15 11.00
CA GLU A 81 -1.74 -4.29 10.69
C GLU A 81 -1.83 -3.76 9.26
N ILE A 82 -1.33 -2.54 9.04
CA ILE A 82 -1.17 -1.96 7.72
C ILE A 82 0.29 -1.64 7.46
N LYS A 83 0.79 -2.04 6.30
CA LYS A 83 2.07 -1.58 5.76
C LYS A 83 1.80 -0.49 4.73
N THR A 84 2.25 0.72 5.04
CA THR A 84 2.20 1.91 4.17
C THR A 84 3.34 2.84 4.55
N PHE A 85 3.83 3.64 3.60
CA PHE A 85 4.77 4.74 3.87
C PHE A 85 4.06 6.09 4.09
N ASP A 86 2.72 6.13 4.00
CA ASP A 86 1.91 7.32 4.28
C ASP A 86 1.65 7.46 5.79
N ARG A 87 2.23 8.51 6.39
CA ARG A 87 2.08 8.80 7.83
C ARG A 87 0.64 9.14 8.23
N GLY A 88 -0.13 9.78 7.35
CA GLY A 88 -1.54 10.11 7.58
C GLY A 88 -2.39 8.85 7.63
N LEU A 89 -2.15 7.89 6.73
CA LEU A 89 -2.85 6.62 6.71
C LEU A 89 -2.50 5.76 7.94
N VAL A 90 -1.24 5.75 8.38
CA VAL A 90 -0.84 5.09 9.65
C VAL A 90 -1.58 5.69 10.85
N ALA A 91 -1.70 7.02 10.91
CA ALA A 91 -2.41 7.69 11.99
C ALA A 91 -3.89 7.33 11.99
N ALA A 92 -4.55 7.36 10.83
CA ALA A 92 -5.96 7.04 10.69
C ALA A 92 -6.28 5.56 10.98
N PHE A 93 -5.39 4.63 10.62
CA PHE A 93 -5.56 3.20 10.91
C PHE A 93 -5.54 2.88 12.40
N ARG A 94 -4.72 3.62 13.18
CA ARG A 94 -4.60 3.43 14.63
C ARG A 94 -5.74 4.07 15.43
N GLN A 95 -6.54 4.92 14.82
CA GLN A 95 -7.72 5.47 15.48
C GLN A 95 -8.81 4.39 15.54
N PRO A 96 -9.54 4.27 16.67
CA PRO A 96 -10.61 3.29 16.85
C PRO A 96 -11.78 3.46 15.87
#